data_AF-F3PV45-F1
#
_entry.id   AF-F3PV45-F1
#
_cell.length_a   1.000
_cell.length_b   1.000
_cell.length_c   1.000
_cell.angle_alpha   90.00
_cell.angle_beta   90.00
_cell.angle_gamma   90.00
#
_symmetry.space_group_name_H-M   'P 1'
#
loop_
_entity.id
_entity.type
_entity.pdbx_description
1 polymer ?
#
loop_
_entity_poly.entity_id
_entity_poly.type
_entity_poly.pdbx_seq_one_letter_code
_entity_poly.pdbx_strand_id
1 'polypeptide(L)'
;YSTDVSRIGTAATKFLTDKDITPHGLVMALTNASDGCRWGEVRKDENSGGADGEPFKANTDKVYKMYKNVDGYGETHWIIDTYGNDGTALPDTYTAFYHASRYGTAESSTGKYAAPEKTTGWFIPSMGQWWDILSNLGKIDLTNYRDDTGSYKYISGAAPIAVANMNRYLEKISGATPFSTGTGTWFWSSSEYNHLNACGVYFDSRDGLHLEYNTKRSSSSLRVRCSFAF
;
A
#
# COMPACT_ATOMS: atom_id res chain seq x y z
N TYR A 1 11.40 -4.38 4.11
CA TYR A 1 11.84 -3.58 2.95
C TYR A 1 12.44 -2.24 3.35
N SER A 2 12.15 -1.65 4.51
CA SER A 2 12.84 -0.45 4.99
C SER A 2 13.27 -0.63 6.44
N THR A 3 14.46 -0.13 6.79
CA THR A 3 14.95 0.01 8.17
C THR A 3 15.15 1.47 8.55
N ASP A 4 14.73 2.39 7.68
CA ASP A 4 14.68 3.81 7.99
C ASP A 4 13.41 4.07 8.81
N VAL A 5 13.58 4.25 10.12
CA VAL A 5 12.48 4.46 11.06
C VAL A 5 11.67 5.73 10.75
N SER A 6 12.27 6.72 10.07
CA SER A 6 11.54 7.92 9.65
C SER A 6 10.48 7.64 8.56
N ARG A 7 10.54 6.46 7.92
CA ARG A 7 9.64 6.01 6.86
C ARG A 7 8.51 5.10 7.35
N ILE A 8 8.46 4.76 8.65
CA ILE A 8 7.41 3.90 9.22
C ILE A 8 6.04 4.60 9.25
N GLY A 9 6.03 5.92 9.35
CA GLY A 9 4.81 6.72 9.49
C GLY A 9 4.47 6.99 10.96
N THR A 10 3.82 8.13 11.21
CA THR A 10 3.55 8.62 12.56
C THR A 10 2.58 7.71 13.30
N ALA A 11 1.50 7.26 12.66
CA ALA A 11 0.48 6.44 13.31
C ALA A 11 1.03 5.04 13.69
N ALA A 12 1.79 4.40 12.79
CA ALA A 12 2.44 3.13 13.07
C ALA A 12 3.49 3.26 14.18
N THR A 13 4.31 4.31 14.14
CA THR A 13 5.31 4.60 15.18
C THR A 13 4.64 4.75 16.54
N LYS A 14 3.59 5.57 16.61
CA LYS A 14 2.83 5.80 17.85
C LYS A 14 2.21 4.50 18.37
N PHE A 15 1.58 3.70 17.51
CA PHE A 15 0.99 2.42 17.92
C PHE A 15 2.02 1.48 18.57
N LEU A 16 3.22 1.39 17.99
CA LEU A 16 4.29 0.55 18.54
C LEU A 16 4.81 1.10 19.86
N THR A 17 5.09 2.41 19.93
CA THR A 17 5.64 3.04 21.15
C THR A 17 4.65 3.06 22.31
N ASP A 18 3.35 3.22 22.04
CA ASP A 18 2.28 3.13 23.06
C ASP A 18 2.20 1.72 23.70
N LYS A 19 2.84 0.72 23.07
CA LYS A 19 2.96 -0.66 23.55
C LYS A 19 4.37 -1.02 24.02
N ASP A 20 5.22 -0.02 24.25
CA ASP A 20 6.64 -0.19 24.61
C ASP A 20 7.43 -1.03 23.58
N ILE A 21 7.04 -0.98 22.31
CA ILE A 21 7.75 -1.62 21.20
C ILE A 21 8.58 -0.57 20.47
N THR A 22 9.90 -0.78 20.40
CA THR A 22 10.79 0.04 19.59
C THR A 22 10.58 -0.25 18.10
N PRO A 23 10.29 0.75 17.25
CA PRO A 23 10.21 0.54 15.81
C PRO A 23 11.60 0.33 15.18
N HIS A 24 11.71 -0.66 14.30
CA HIS A 24 12.92 -1.10 13.60
C HIS A 24 12.77 -1.03 12.08
N GLY A 25 11.56 -1.23 11.55
CA GLY A 25 11.37 -1.17 10.11
C GLY A 25 10.02 -1.67 9.62
N LEU A 26 9.94 -1.83 8.31
CA LEU A 26 8.76 -2.26 7.58
C LEU A 26 9.00 -3.58 6.86
N VAL A 27 8.00 -4.45 6.81
CA VAL A 27 8.00 -5.75 6.12
C VAL A 27 6.85 -5.80 5.14
N MET A 28 7.04 -6.44 3.98
CA MET A 28 6.00 -6.64 2.96
C MET A 28 5.50 -8.08 3.02
N ALA A 29 4.20 -8.26 2.82
CA ALA A 29 3.54 -9.56 2.76
C ALA A 29 4.08 -10.45 1.64
N LEU A 30 4.09 -11.76 1.87
CA LEU A 30 4.53 -12.76 0.89
C LEU A 30 3.48 -13.05 -0.20
N THR A 31 2.21 -12.81 0.10
CA THR A 31 1.07 -13.07 -0.79
C THR A 31 0.17 -11.84 -0.88
N ASN A 32 -0.68 -11.79 -1.91
CA ASN A 32 -1.71 -10.75 -2.01
C ASN A 32 -2.79 -11.01 -0.96
N ALA A 33 -3.33 -9.93 -0.37
CA ALA A 33 -4.56 -10.00 0.39
C ALA A 33 -5.80 -10.10 -0.51
N SER A 34 -5.72 -9.57 -1.73
CA SER A 34 -6.76 -9.68 -2.75
C SER A 34 -6.18 -9.51 -4.16
N ASP A 35 -6.80 -10.16 -5.14
CA ASP A 35 -6.51 -10.05 -6.57
C ASP A 35 -7.65 -9.37 -7.38
N GLY A 36 -8.53 -8.65 -6.68
CA GLY A 36 -9.58 -7.87 -7.31
C GLY A 36 -10.42 -7.19 -6.25
N CYS A 37 -10.12 -5.92 -5.98
CA CYS A 37 -10.79 -5.18 -4.92
C CYS A 37 -11.00 -3.72 -5.30
N ARG A 38 -12.10 -3.19 -4.78
CA ARG A 38 -12.46 -1.79 -4.76
C ARG A 38 -11.69 -1.09 -3.62
N TRP A 39 -11.11 0.06 -3.93
CA TRP A 39 -10.44 0.89 -2.93
C TRP A 39 -11.48 1.56 -2.02
N GLY A 40 -12.51 2.17 -2.59
CA GLY A 40 -13.56 2.83 -1.81
C GLY A 40 -14.67 3.45 -2.66
N GLU A 41 -15.48 4.30 -2.04
CA GLU A 41 -16.61 4.92 -2.71
C GLU A 41 -16.16 5.94 -3.79
N VAL A 42 -16.77 5.90 -4.97
CA VAL A 42 -16.48 6.86 -6.05
C VAL A 42 -17.29 8.11 -5.80
N ARG A 43 -16.66 9.28 -5.91
CA ARG A 43 -17.17 10.62 -5.55
C ARG A 43 -17.22 10.91 -4.04
N LYS A 44 -16.71 10.01 -3.21
CA LYS A 44 -16.41 10.28 -1.81
C LYS A 44 -14.95 10.72 -1.73
N ASP A 45 -14.67 11.89 -1.16
CA ASP A 45 -13.31 12.31 -0.78
C ASP A 45 -13.12 11.95 0.68
N GLU A 46 -12.26 10.99 1.00
CA GLU A 46 -11.98 10.66 2.40
C GLU A 46 -11.19 11.77 3.08
N ASN A 47 -10.53 12.65 2.31
CA ASN A 47 -9.83 13.80 2.87
C ASN A 47 -10.73 14.97 3.28
N SER A 48 -12.06 14.88 3.11
CA SER A 48 -12.95 15.99 3.45
C SER A 48 -13.08 16.15 4.98
N GLY A 49 -12.15 16.88 5.59
CA GLY A 49 -12.24 17.32 6.99
C GLY A 49 -11.14 16.85 7.94
N GLY A 50 -10.06 16.20 7.44
CA GLY A 50 -8.97 15.74 8.30
C GLY A 50 -8.19 16.89 8.96
N ALA A 51 -7.92 16.76 10.27
CA ALA A 51 -7.08 17.71 11.00
C ALA A 51 -5.57 17.44 10.81
N ASP A 52 -4.74 18.38 11.26
CA ASP A 52 -3.29 18.19 11.25
C ASP A 52 -2.87 16.98 12.08
N GLY A 53 -2.24 16.00 11.42
CA GLY A 53 -1.81 14.75 12.05
C GLY A 53 -2.81 13.60 11.94
N GLU A 54 -3.98 13.82 11.32
CA GLU A 54 -4.93 12.76 11.03
C GLU A 54 -4.67 12.10 9.66
N PRO A 55 -5.00 10.81 9.50
CA PRO A 55 -5.04 10.16 8.21
C PRO A 55 -5.96 10.90 7.24
N PHE A 56 -5.66 10.85 5.93
CA PHE A 56 -6.42 11.57 4.90
C PHE A 56 -6.52 13.09 5.14
N LYS A 57 -5.44 13.74 5.59
CA LYS A 57 -5.39 15.21 5.67
C LYS A 57 -5.52 15.89 4.29
N ALA A 58 -4.89 15.30 3.28
CA ALA A 58 -4.78 15.91 1.96
C ALA A 58 -4.60 14.86 0.87
N ASN A 59 -5.26 15.13 -0.25
CA ASN A 59 -5.10 14.36 -1.48
C ASN A 59 -3.63 14.22 -1.90
N THR A 60 -3.25 12.99 -2.23
CA THR A 60 -1.92 12.59 -2.70
C THR A 60 -1.83 12.75 -4.22
N ASP A 61 -2.18 13.94 -4.72
CA ASP A 61 -2.43 14.24 -6.15
C ASP A 61 -1.19 14.63 -6.97
N LYS A 62 0.01 14.51 -6.37
CA LYS A 62 1.29 14.90 -6.95
C LYS A 62 2.36 13.87 -6.61
N VAL A 63 3.34 13.68 -7.50
CA VAL A 63 4.44 12.72 -7.32
C VAL A 63 5.24 12.99 -6.04
N TYR A 64 5.56 14.26 -5.73
CA TYR A 64 6.22 14.61 -4.47
C TYR A 64 5.34 14.30 -3.24
N LYS A 65 4.01 14.40 -3.35
CA LYS A 65 3.09 14.02 -2.26
C LYS A 65 3.04 12.51 -2.10
N MET A 66 3.04 11.76 -3.21
CA MET A 66 3.14 10.30 -3.20
C MET A 66 4.39 9.85 -2.43
N TYR A 67 5.55 10.46 -2.67
CA TYR A 67 6.77 10.15 -1.94
C TYR A 67 6.69 10.48 -0.43
N LYS A 68 6.08 11.62 -0.09
CA LYS A 68 5.96 12.12 1.31
C LYS A 68 4.92 11.36 2.13
N ASN A 69 3.90 10.80 1.51
CA ASN A 69 2.86 10.07 2.22
C ASN A 69 3.39 8.70 2.69
N VAL A 70 3.74 8.58 3.95
CA VAL A 70 4.27 7.35 4.59
C VAL A 70 3.35 6.78 5.66
N ASP A 71 2.07 7.18 5.69
CA ASP A 71 1.17 6.86 6.81
C ASP A 71 0.18 5.72 6.53
N GLY A 72 0.64 4.65 5.85
CA GLY A 72 -0.25 3.59 5.39
C GLY A 72 -1.00 2.85 6.49
N TYR A 73 -0.39 2.74 7.68
CA TYR A 73 -1.07 2.21 8.87
C TYR A 73 -2.23 3.11 9.32
N GLY A 74 -1.99 4.41 9.45
CA GLY A 74 -3.02 5.37 9.86
C GLY A 74 -4.17 5.41 8.86
N GLU A 75 -3.87 5.50 7.57
CA GLU A 75 -4.87 5.49 6.49
C GLU A 75 -5.69 4.20 6.47
N THR A 76 -5.04 3.04 6.63
CA THR A 76 -5.74 1.75 6.65
C THR A 76 -6.69 1.64 7.83
N HIS A 77 -6.21 1.98 9.03
CA HIS A 77 -7.03 1.89 10.25
C HIS A 77 -8.15 2.93 10.27
N TRP A 78 -7.92 4.13 9.75
CA TRP A 78 -8.98 5.13 9.65
C TRP A 78 -10.17 4.62 8.83
N ILE A 79 -9.93 3.98 7.68
CA ILE A 79 -11.02 3.39 6.87
C ILE A 79 -11.71 2.26 7.62
N ILE A 80 -10.94 1.36 8.25
CA ILE A 80 -11.49 0.22 9.00
C ILE A 80 -12.34 0.72 10.17
N ASP A 81 -11.87 1.69 10.94
CA ASP A 81 -12.55 2.20 12.12
C ASP A 81 -13.79 3.04 11.74
N THR A 82 -13.70 3.82 10.65
CA THR A 82 -14.81 4.64 10.13
C THR A 82 -15.96 3.78 9.60
N TYR A 83 -15.64 2.73 8.84
CA TYR A 83 -16.63 1.96 8.09
C TYR A 83 -16.85 0.54 8.62
N GLY A 84 -16.09 0.09 9.62
CA GLY A 84 -16.16 -1.29 10.13
C GLY A 84 -17.41 -1.58 10.96
N ASN A 85 -18.03 -0.56 11.56
CA ASN A 85 -19.32 -0.69 12.25
C ASN A 85 -20.52 -0.60 11.29
N ASP A 86 -20.28 -0.16 10.05
CA ASP A 86 -21.27 -0.22 8.98
C ASP A 86 -21.19 -1.64 8.38
N GLY A 87 -22.18 -2.46 8.69
CA GLY A 87 -22.17 -3.91 8.41
C GLY A 87 -22.02 -4.29 6.93
N THR A 88 -22.11 -3.33 6.00
CA THR A 88 -21.91 -3.56 4.57
C THR A 88 -20.84 -2.66 3.95
N ALA A 89 -20.60 -1.44 4.45
CA ALA A 89 -19.67 -0.52 3.78
C ALA A 89 -18.24 -1.07 3.66
N LEU A 90 -17.66 -1.61 4.74
CA LEU A 90 -16.31 -2.17 4.70
C LEU A 90 -16.20 -3.41 3.76
N PRO A 91 -17.02 -4.47 3.93
CA PRO A 91 -16.92 -5.66 3.09
C PRO A 91 -17.39 -5.47 1.63
N ASP A 92 -18.28 -4.52 1.34
CA ASP A 92 -18.86 -4.36 -0.02
C ASP A 92 -18.25 -3.19 -0.81
N THR A 93 -17.85 -2.11 -0.13
CA THR A 93 -17.35 -0.88 -0.78
C THR A 93 -15.84 -0.68 -0.58
N TYR A 94 -15.34 -0.81 0.65
CA TYR A 94 -13.92 -0.65 0.98
C TYR A 94 -13.19 -2.00 1.00
N THR A 95 -13.49 -2.86 0.01
CA THR A 95 -13.04 -4.26 -0.03
C THR A 95 -11.52 -4.42 0.06
N ALA A 96 -10.71 -3.47 -0.46
CA ALA A 96 -9.26 -3.51 -0.31
C ALA A 96 -8.84 -3.50 1.18
N PHE A 97 -9.46 -2.62 1.96
CA PHE A 97 -9.24 -2.46 3.40
C PHE A 97 -9.83 -3.63 4.20
N TYR A 98 -10.98 -4.15 3.77
CA TYR A 98 -11.53 -5.40 4.32
C TYR A 98 -10.56 -6.58 4.14
N HIS A 99 -10.02 -6.78 2.94
CA HIS A 99 -9.07 -7.86 2.71
C HIS A 99 -7.76 -7.67 3.49
N ALA A 100 -7.29 -6.43 3.64
CA ALA A 100 -6.13 -6.13 4.48
C ALA A 100 -6.39 -6.46 5.95
N SER A 101 -7.56 -6.10 6.50
CA SER A 101 -7.91 -6.37 7.90
C SER A 101 -8.06 -7.87 8.21
N ARG A 102 -8.41 -8.67 7.19
CA ARG A 102 -8.50 -10.13 7.30
C ARG A 102 -7.19 -10.86 7.02
N TYR A 103 -6.20 -10.20 6.40
CA TYR A 103 -4.97 -10.88 5.98
C TYR A 103 -4.19 -11.42 7.19
N GLY A 104 -3.83 -12.70 7.15
CA GLY A 104 -3.13 -13.37 8.25
C GLY A 104 -4.04 -13.83 9.39
N THR A 105 -5.36 -13.59 9.31
CA THR A 105 -6.33 -14.10 10.31
C THR A 105 -6.75 -15.54 9.99
N ALA A 106 -7.23 -16.27 11.01
CA ALA A 106 -7.72 -17.64 10.85
C ALA A 106 -8.93 -17.76 9.89
N GLU A 107 -9.67 -16.67 9.69
CA GLU A 107 -10.82 -16.61 8.77
C GLU A 107 -10.41 -16.42 7.31
N SER A 108 -9.13 -16.15 7.04
CA SER A 108 -8.60 -15.95 5.69
C SER A 108 -7.82 -17.16 5.19
N SER A 109 -7.73 -17.33 3.87
CA SER A 109 -6.82 -18.31 3.24
C SER A 109 -5.33 -18.01 3.52
N THR A 110 -5.03 -16.87 4.14
CA THR A 110 -3.68 -16.39 4.45
C THR A 110 -3.33 -16.52 5.93
N GLY A 111 -4.11 -17.25 6.75
CA GLY A 111 -3.89 -17.38 8.20
C GLY A 111 -2.49 -17.86 8.63
N LYS A 112 -1.81 -18.65 7.79
CA LYS A 112 -0.40 -19.04 8.01
C LYS A 112 0.61 -17.88 7.92
N TYR A 113 0.18 -16.71 7.45
CA TYR A 113 0.96 -15.48 7.34
C TYR A 113 0.54 -14.44 8.40
N ALA A 114 0.03 -14.87 9.55
CA ALA A 114 -0.22 -14.01 10.69
C ALA A 114 1.02 -13.15 11.00
N ALA A 115 0.79 -11.85 11.23
CA ALA A 115 1.88 -10.97 11.65
C ALA A 115 2.34 -11.37 13.08
N PRO A 116 3.64 -11.25 13.41
CA PRO A 116 4.10 -11.46 14.77
C PRO A 116 3.43 -10.52 15.78
N GLU A 117 3.30 -10.94 17.05
CA GLU A 117 2.57 -10.19 18.08
C GLU A 117 3.13 -8.79 18.34
N LYS A 118 4.46 -8.62 18.26
CA LYS A 118 5.14 -7.33 18.49
C LYS A 118 5.28 -6.52 17.19
N THR A 119 4.17 -6.35 16.49
CA THR A 119 4.10 -5.58 15.24
C THR A 119 2.81 -4.76 15.20
N THR A 120 2.69 -3.91 14.19
CA THR A 120 1.43 -3.20 13.89
C THR A 120 0.30 -4.10 13.42
N GLY A 121 0.58 -5.38 13.12
CA GLY A 121 -0.28 -6.14 12.22
C GLY A 121 -0.22 -5.61 10.79
N TRP A 122 -0.99 -6.24 9.91
CA TRP A 122 -0.98 -5.96 8.48
C TRP A 122 -1.83 -4.73 8.13
N PHE A 123 -1.28 -3.84 7.31
CA PHE A 123 -1.95 -2.68 6.74
C PHE A 123 -1.63 -2.53 5.25
N ILE A 124 -2.37 -1.71 4.51
CA ILE A 124 -2.05 -1.39 3.10
C ILE A 124 -0.95 -0.31 3.09
N PRO A 125 0.20 -0.53 2.45
CA PRO A 125 1.24 0.50 2.39
C PRO A 125 0.74 1.74 1.65
N SER A 126 1.13 2.92 2.13
CA SER A 126 0.90 4.19 1.43
C SER A 126 1.79 4.30 0.20
N MET A 127 1.62 5.36 -0.61
CA MET A 127 2.49 5.55 -1.77
C MET A 127 3.96 5.70 -1.41
N GLY A 128 4.31 6.43 -0.37
CA GLY A 128 5.70 6.59 0.04
C GLY A 128 6.31 5.25 0.46
N GLN A 129 5.52 4.39 1.09
CA GLN A 129 5.97 3.05 1.43
C GLN A 129 6.12 2.15 0.18
N TRP A 130 5.29 2.32 -0.85
CA TRP A 130 5.53 1.72 -2.17
C TRP A 130 6.82 2.22 -2.83
N TRP A 131 7.15 3.50 -2.71
CA TRP A 131 8.45 4.03 -3.17
C TRP A 131 9.62 3.32 -2.48
N ASP A 132 9.49 3.05 -1.18
CA ASP A 132 10.53 2.36 -0.42
C ASP A 132 10.63 0.90 -0.83
N ILE A 133 9.51 0.22 -1.09
CA ILE A 133 9.49 -1.14 -1.66
C ILE A 133 10.23 -1.17 -3.00
N LEU A 134 9.88 -0.26 -3.92
CA LEU A 134 10.48 -0.18 -5.25
C LEU A 134 11.97 0.17 -5.20
N SER A 135 12.38 1.09 -4.33
CA SER A 135 13.77 1.49 -4.19
C SER A 135 14.62 0.39 -3.56
N ASN A 136 14.14 -0.18 -2.44
CA ASN A 136 14.96 -1.09 -1.63
C ASN A 136 14.90 -2.54 -2.12
N LEU A 137 13.72 -3.03 -2.50
CA LEU A 137 13.54 -4.39 -3.03
C LEU A 137 13.59 -4.42 -4.55
N GLY A 138 12.93 -3.46 -5.22
CA GLY A 138 12.90 -3.38 -6.69
C GLY A 138 14.19 -2.85 -7.34
N LYS A 139 15.09 -2.24 -6.54
CA LYS A 139 16.35 -1.62 -7.01
C LYS A 139 16.14 -0.53 -8.06
N ILE A 140 15.04 0.20 -7.96
CA ILE A 140 14.74 1.34 -8.84
C ILE A 140 15.22 2.62 -8.17
N ASP A 141 16.06 3.40 -8.83
CA ASP A 141 16.43 4.73 -8.34
C ASP A 141 15.31 5.74 -8.62
N LEU A 142 14.62 6.14 -7.56
CA LEU A 142 13.54 7.12 -7.60
C LEU A 142 13.96 8.51 -7.08
N THR A 143 15.24 8.71 -6.77
CA THR A 143 15.73 9.90 -6.05
C THR A 143 15.39 11.20 -6.76
N ASN A 144 15.54 11.23 -8.09
CA ASN A 144 15.29 12.42 -8.91
C ASN A 144 13.80 12.78 -9.05
N TYR A 145 12.88 12.00 -8.48
CA TYR A 145 11.44 12.22 -8.58
C TYR A 145 10.81 12.70 -7.28
N ARG A 146 11.57 12.81 -6.19
CA ARG A 146 11.06 13.18 -4.85
C ARG A 146 10.42 14.56 -4.80
N ASP A 147 10.84 15.46 -5.68
CA ASP A 147 10.32 16.83 -5.81
C ASP A 147 9.51 17.04 -7.10
N ASP A 148 9.14 15.97 -7.80
CA ASP A 148 8.39 16.04 -9.05
C ASP A 148 6.95 16.55 -8.79
N THR A 149 6.56 17.61 -9.51
CA THR A 149 5.25 18.28 -9.40
C THR A 149 4.20 17.74 -10.38
N GLY A 150 4.54 16.72 -11.16
CA GLY A 150 3.61 15.97 -11.99
C GLY A 150 2.52 15.28 -11.18
N SER A 151 1.41 14.95 -11.85
CA SER A 151 0.29 14.19 -11.26
C SER A 151 0.57 12.69 -11.16
N TYR A 152 1.48 12.18 -11.96
CA TYR A 152 1.92 10.78 -11.99
C TYR A 152 3.34 10.70 -12.54
N LYS A 153 3.98 9.53 -12.38
CA LYS A 153 5.28 9.27 -12.97
C LYS A 153 5.31 7.95 -13.74
N TYR A 154 5.73 8.03 -14.99
CA TYR A 154 6.11 6.87 -15.82
C TYR A 154 7.62 6.73 -15.86
N ILE A 155 8.11 5.50 -15.68
CA ILE A 155 9.53 5.16 -15.69
C ILE A 155 9.75 4.03 -16.70
N SER A 156 10.31 4.37 -17.86
CA SER A 156 10.53 3.44 -18.96
C SER A 156 11.49 2.32 -18.58
N GLY A 157 11.13 1.08 -18.92
CA GLY A 157 11.96 -0.11 -18.70
C GLY A 157 12.11 -0.57 -17.24
N ALA A 158 11.50 0.15 -16.28
CA ALA A 158 11.71 -0.11 -14.86
C ALA A 158 10.86 -1.27 -14.29
N ALA A 159 9.72 -1.59 -14.90
CA ALA A 159 8.85 -2.66 -14.38
C ALA A 159 9.51 -4.04 -14.37
N PRO A 160 10.13 -4.55 -15.46
CA PRO A 160 10.78 -5.86 -15.44
C PRO A 160 11.95 -5.91 -14.45
N ILE A 161 12.70 -4.80 -14.29
CA ILE A 161 13.79 -4.70 -13.31
C ILE A 161 13.25 -4.82 -11.88
N ALA A 162 12.19 -4.06 -11.56
CA ALA A 162 11.58 -4.09 -10.24
C ALA A 162 11.01 -5.48 -9.91
N VAL A 163 10.26 -6.07 -10.85
CA VAL A 163 9.66 -7.39 -10.70
C VAL A 163 10.73 -8.46 -10.49
N ALA A 164 11.79 -8.47 -11.31
CA ALA A 164 12.87 -9.46 -11.19
C ALA A 164 13.57 -9.37 -9.82
N ASN A 165 13.91 -8.16 -9.36
CA ASN A 165 14.58 -7.98 -8.09
C ASN A 165 13.70 -8.34 -6.88
N MET A 166 12.41 -7.98 -6.91
CA MET A 166 11.48 -8.36 -5.85
C MET A 166 11.24 -9.88 -5.83
N ASN A 167 11.07 -10.51 -6.99
CA ASN A 167 10.82 -11.94 -7.09
C ASN A 167 12.01 -12.79 -6.64
N ARG A 168 13.25 -12.31 -6.78
CA ARG A 168 14.44 -12.99 -6.24
C ARG A 168 14.35 -13.29 -4.73
N TYR A 169 13.59 -12.49 -3.97
CA TYR A 169 13.32 -12.76 -2.56
C TYR A 169 12.16 -13.74 -2.38
N LEU A 170 11.09 -13.59 -3.17
CA LEU A 170 9.87 -14.40 -3.05
C LEU A 170 10.06 -15.84 -3.54
N GLU A 171 10.87 -16.06 -4.58
CA GLU A 171 11.17 -17.39 -5.14
C GLU A 171 11.84 -18.34 -4.13
N LYS A 172 12.44 -17.78 -3.07
CA LYS A 172 13.04 -18.56 -1.98
C LYS A 172 12.00 -19.15 -1.01
N ILE A 173 10.73 -18.78 -1.15
CA ILE A 173 9.68 -19.10 -0.18
C ILE A 173 8.51 -19.77 -0.92
N SER A 174 8.25 -21.03 -0.56
CA SER A 174 7.15 -21.79 -1.16
C SER A 174 5.80 -21.14 -0.86
N GLY A 175 4.98 -20.99 -1.90
CA GLY A 175 3.65 -20.39 -1.82
C GLY A 175 3.62 -18.86 -1.76
N ALA A 176 4.75 -18.16 -1.92
CA ALA A 176 4.74 -16.72 -2.14
C ALA A 176 4.12 -16.37 -3.50
N THR A 177 3.41 -15.23 -3.58
CA THR A 177 2.78 -14.76 -4.82
C THR A 177 3.74 -13.81 -5.55
N PRO A 178 4.32 -14.21 -6.69
CA PRO A 178 5.27 -13.37 -7.42
C PRO A 178 4.60 -12.12 -8.01
N PHE A 179 5.41 -11.10 -8.24
CA PHE A 179 5.06 -9.95 -9.08
C PHE A 179 5.16 -10.33 -10.55
N SER A 180 4.41 -9.64 -11.41
CA SER A 180 4.39 -9.90 -12.85
C SER A 180 4.12 -8.64 -13.65
N THR A 181 4.68 -8.53 -14.85
CA THR A 181 4.32 -7.54 -15.87
C THR A 181 3.29 -8.07 -16.87
N GLY A 182 3.02 -9.39 -16.88
CA GLY A 182 2.43 -10.11 -18.02
C GLY A 182 1.16 -9.48 -18.62
N THR A 183 0.14 -9.21 -17.81
CA THR A 183 -1.12 -8.57 -18.26
C THR A 183 -1.26 -7.12 -17.81
N GLY A 184 -0.18 -6.53 -17.31
CA GLY A 184 -0.28 -5.35 -16.46
C GLY A 184 -0.78 -5.73 -15.05
N THR A 185 -0.04 -5.31 -14.03
CA THR A 185 -0.36 -5.63 -12.63
C THR A 185 -0.42 -4.36 -11.81
N TRP A 186 -1.56 -4.09 -11.19
CA TRP A 186 -1.75 -2.93 -10.34
C TRP A 186 -1.78 -3.32 -8.87
N PHE A 187 -1.16 -2.51 -8.02
CA PHE A 187 -1.30 -2.61 -6.58
C PHE A 187 -1.81 -1.31 -5.99
N TRP A 188 -2.84 -1.43 -5.16
CA TRP A 188 -3.32 -0.32 -4.38
C TRP A 188 -2.28 0.13 -3.34
N SER A 189 -2.24 1.43 -3.12
CA SER A 189 -1.79 1.97 -1.84
C SER A 189 -3.00 2.38 -0.99
N SER A 190 -2.76 2.68 0.28
CA SER A 190 -3.77 3.29 1.15
C SER A 190 -4.02 4.78 0.85
N SER A 191 -3.24 5.39 -0.05
CA SER A 191 -3.25 6.83 -0.28
C SER A 191 -4.34 7.24 -1.25
N GLU A 192 -5.19 8.19 -0.84
CA GLU A 192 -6.20 8.76 -1.71
C GLU A 192 -5.60 9.80 -2.68
N TYR A 193 -6.02 9.75 -3.95
CA TYR A 193 -5.60 10.74 -4.95
C TYR A 193 -6.60 11.90 -5.05
N ASN A 194 -7.89 11.59 -5.10
CA ASN A 194 -9.03 12.52 -5.04
C ASN A 194 -10.34 11.75 -4.82
N HIS A 195 -11.45 12.47 -4.76
CA HIS A 195 -12.80 11.88 -4.67
C HIS A 195 -13.13 10.76 -5.70
N LEU A 196 -12.43 10.67 -6.83
CA LEU A 196 -12.66 9.62 -7.85
C LEU A 196 -11.63 8.49 -7.80
N ASN A 197 -10.41 8.79 -7.38
CA ASN A 197 -9.23 7.98 -7.61
C ASN A 197 -8.43 7.71 -6.34
N ALA A 198 -7.77 6.56 -6.31
CA ALA A 198 -6.77 6.21 -5.32
C ALA A 198 -5.41 6.01 -5.98
N CYS A 199 -4.35 6.21 -5.24
CA CYS A 199 -3.01 6.01 -5.74
C CYS A 199 -2.65 4.52 -5.80
N GLY A 200 -1.68 4.18 -6.64
CA GLY A 200 -1.10 2.86 -6.68
C GLY A 200 0.14 2.78 -7.56
N VAL A 201 0.68 1.58 -7.64
CA VAL A 201 1.78 1.24 -8.55
C VAL A 201 1.29 0.31 -9.64
N TYR A 202 1.69 0.59 -10.87
CA TYR A 202 1.35 -0.24 -12.02
C TYR A 202 2.61 -0.72 -12.73
N PHE A 203 2.72 -2.05 -12.84
CA PHE A 203 3.75 -2.75 -13.58
C PHE A 203 3.19 -3.08 -14.96
N ASP A 204 3.48 -2.25 -15.95
CA ASP A 204 2.96 -2.38 -17.30
C ASP A 204 3.59 -3.56 -18.06
N SER A 205 2.78 -4.18 -18.90
CA SER A 205 3.19 -5.21 -19.87
C SER A 205 4.15 -4.71 -20.94
N ARG A 206 4.25 -3.38 -21.13
CA ARG A 206 5.21 -2.72 -22.04
C ARG A 206 6.40 -2.14 -21.30
N ASP A 207 6.82 -2.82 -20.23
CA ASP A 207 8.00 -2.54 -19.41
C ASP A 207 7.99 -1.23 -18.59
N GLY A 208 6.88 -0.47 -18.63
CA GLY A 208 6.70 0.74 -17.85
C GLY A 208 6.39 0.49 -16.38
N LEU A 209 7.11 1.18 -15.47
CA LEU A 209 6.69 1.29 -14.07
C LEU A 209 5.99 2.63 -13.87
N HIS A 210 4.80 2.60 -13.28
CA HIS A 210 4.01 3.79 -13.03
C HIS A 210 3.79 4.00 -11.53
N LEU A 211 4.00 5.25 -11.10
CA LEU A 211 3.58 5.80 -9.82
C LEU A 211 2.40 6.72 -10.12
N GLU A 212 1.18 6.20 -9.98
CA GLU A 212 0.01 6.86 -10.54
C GLU A 212 -1.24 6.57 -9.71
N TYR A 213 -2.41 6.72 -10.33
CA TYR A 213 -3.71 6.57 -9.69
C TYR A 213 -4.68 5.84 -10.62
N ASN A 214 -5.67 5.18 -10.03
CA ASN A 214 -6.76 4.54 -10.75
C ASN A 214 -8.10 4.92 -10.10
N THR A 215 -9.19 4.75 -10.84
CA THR A 215 -10.54 4.94 -10.28
C THR A 215 -10.73 4.00 -9.10
N LYS A 216 -11.36 4.47 -8.02
CA LYS A 216 -11.55 3.68 -6.79
C LYS A 216 -12.37 2.39 -6.97
N ARG A 217 -12.86 2.08 -8.18
CA ARG A 217 -13.65 0.90 -8.53
C ARG A 217 -12.81 -0.38 -8.49
N SER A 218 -13.48 -1.52 -8.39
CA SER A 218 -12.83 -2.82 -8.56
C SER A 218 -12.45 -3.08 -10.02
N SER A 219 -11.33 -3.77 -10.21
CA SER A 219 -10.88 -4.36 -11.47
C SER A 219 -10.14 -5.65 -11.13
N SER A 220 -10.20 -6.64 -12.02
CA SER A 220 -9.43 -7.89 -11.88
C SER A 220 -7.91 -7.70 -11.93
N SER A 221 -7.44 -6.50 -12.27
CA SER A 221 -6.01 -6.15 -12.26
C SER A 221 -5.53 -5.56 -10.92
N LEU A 222 -6.45 -5.19 -10.01
CA LEU A 222 -6.17 -4.43 -8.79
C LEU A 222 -5.95 -5.32 -7.57
N ARG A 223 -4.72 -5.29 -7.06
CA ARG A 223 -4.24 -6.16 -5.97
C ARG A 223 -3.94 -5.37 -4.70
N VAL A 224 -3.93 -6.07 -3.58
CA VAL A 224 -3.46 -5.52 -2.29
C VAL A 224 -2.30 -6.37 -1.79
N ARG A 225 -1.18 -5.72 -1.49
CA ARG A 225 0.00 -6.33 -0.86
C ARG A 225 0.27 -5.62 0.45
N CYS A 226 -0.06 -6.27 1.57
CA CYS A 226 0.04 -5.63 2.88
C CYS A 226 1.50 -5.44 3.33
N SER A 227 1.67 -4.56 4.32
CA SER A 227 2.91 -4.36 5.06
C SER A 227 2.63 -4.36 6.57
N PHE A 228 3.66 -4.58 7.38
CA PHE A 228 3.60 -4.30 8.83
C PHE A 228 4.88 -3.60 9.27
N ALA A 229 4.81 -2.87 10.38
CA ALA A 229 5.99 -2.36 11.10
C ALA A 229 6.26 -3.18 12.36
N PHE A 230 7.54 -3.30 12.72
CA PHE A 230 8.06 -4.04 13.87
C PHE A 230 9.21 -3.27 14.52
#